data_AF-A0A118JWP0-F1
#
_entry.id   AF-A0A118JWP0-F1
#
_cell.length_a   1.000
_cell.length_b   1.000
_cell.length_c   1.000
_cell.angle_alpha   90.00
_cell.angle_beta   90.00
_cell.angle_gamma   90.00
#
_symmetry.space_group_name_H-M   'P 1'
#
loop_
_entity.id
_entity.type
_entity.pdbx_description
1 polymer ?
#
loop_
_entity_poly.entity_id
_entity_poly.type
_entity_poly.pdbx_seq_one_letter_code
_entity_poly.pdbx_strand_id
1 'polypeptide(L)'
;MLSKMSKICLLHLYSIAILLFSTSIFGSEISFCDRTPFRKLCNMIVGPKFESRESGIKESINQAREALGHFLVMARTMFDSQARGWTDCLELYEDARRHLNLSTSHTNPTRFQKWLTEALVKHKACQNGFNDSNLSSHLKHLVLVLQNFSKTLVGLLTQNKPSADKILTADEHRLIQIADVGAPKANLVVAQDGSGAFKTVNEAVQAAKQQRTGTDRFVIYVKAGVYNENVNIDSTMPNLTLIGDGIDVTVITNDKNTDEGYSTFDTATFQVWGAGFLAIGITFENVAGPGKQQAIALLSASEQSVFYKCSFKGYQDTLCLLRNRQFYRECDIYGTIDFIFGDAAAVLQKCNIYVQNPAHGQQNTITAQGRTDPNAPTGFVIHNSRVTGTADLIGTNGSVSTFLGRPWKDYARVVFAMCFLDGLIDPRGWMPFPGSSAFDRLYFAEYKNNGKGADASGRVKWPGYHVLTSDEEAEQYSVGKFLDGSSWIPTTGVPFNSRLF
;
A
#
# COMPACT_ATOMS: atom_id res chain seq x y z
N MET A 1 7.37 -19.16 -83.91
CA MET A 1 6.55 -19.94 -82.94
C MET A 1 7.26 -20.28 -81.62
N LEU A 2 8.58 -20.12 -81.51
CA LEU A 2 9.33 -20.40 -80.27
C LEU A 2 9.32 -19.29 -79.19
N SER A 3 8.82 -18.08 -79.45
CA SER A 3 8.75 -17.01 -78.42
C SER A 3 7.44 -16.96 -77.63
N LYS A 4 6.39 -17.70 -78.05
CA LYS A 4 5.12 -17.80 -77.32
C LYS A 4 5.08 -18.98 -76.33
N MET A 5 5.85 -20.05 -76.58
CA MET A 5 5.91 -21.21 -75.68
C MET A 5 6.71 -20.92 -74.39
N SER A 6 7.68 -20.01 -74.43
CA SER A 6 8.45 -19.59 -73.24
C SER A 6 7.60 -18.80 -72.23
N LYS A 7 6.66 -17.96 -72.70
CA LYS A 7 5.79 -17.18 -71.81
C LYS A 7 4.71 -18.04 -71.14
N ILE A 8 4.17 -19.05 -71.84
CA ILE A 8 3.16 -19.96 -71.27
C ILE A 8 3.79 -20.92 -70.25
N CYS A 9 5.02 -21.39 -70.49
CA CYS A 9 5.77 -22.16 -69.48
C CYS A 9 6.10 -21.33 -68.24
N LEU A 10 6.51 -20.06 -68.39
CA LEU A 10 6.75 -19.17 -67.24
C LEU A 10 5.47 -18.85 -66.47
N LEU A 11 4.34 -18.66 -67.15
CA LEU A 11 3.04 -18.41 -66.51
C LEU A 11 2.50 -19.65 -65.78
N HIS A 12 2.71 -20.87 -66.30
CA HIS A 12 2.36 -22.08 -65.57
C HIS A 12 3.31 -22.36 -64.40
N LEU A 13 4.61 -22.05 -64.52
CA LEU A 13 5.56 -22.12 -63.40
C LEU A 13 5.24 -21.09 -62.31
N TYR A 14 4.80 -19.87 -62.68
CA TYR A 14 4.33 -18.87 -61.71
C TYR A 14 3.00 -19.26 -61.07
N SER A 15 2.04 -19.79 -61.82
CA SER A 15 0.75 -20.23 -61.25
C SER A 15 0.89 -21.47 -60.37
N ILE A 16 1.80 -22.40 -60.69
CA ILE A 16 2.12 -23.55 -59.82
C ILE A 16 2.92 -23.08 -58.60
N ALA A 17 3.82 -22.10 -58.73
CA ALA A 17 4.49 -21.48 -57.58
C ALA A 17 3.51 -20.72 -56.67
N ILE A 18 2.48 -20.06 -57.23
CA ILE A 18 1.44 -19.37 -56.45
C ILE A 18 0.47 -20.38 -55.81
N LEU A 19 0.16 -21.52 -56.45
CA LEU A 19 -0.63 -22.61 -55.85
C LEU A 19 0.16 -23.41 -54.78
N LEU A 20 1.48 -23.53 -54.92
CA LEU A 20 2.37 -24.09 -53.90
C LEU A 20 2.71 -23.10 -52.77
N PHE A 21 2.63 -21.78 -53.01
CA PHE A 21 2.74 -20.75 -51.97
C PHE A 21 1.40 -20.40 -51.29
N SER A 22 0.26 -20.80 -51.84
CA SER A 22 -1.07 -20.59 -51.22
C SER A 22 -1.55 -21.79 -50.39
N THR A 23 -0.72 -22.81 -50.20
CA THR A 23 -1.00 -23.96 -49.34
C THR A 23 0.11 -24.19 -48.30
N SER A 24 0.44 -23.15 -47.53
CA SER A 24 1.13 -23.30 -46.24
C SER A 24 0.95 -22.09 -45.31
N ILE A 25 -0.19 -21.41 -45.38
CA ILE A 25 -0.67 -20.57 -44.27
C ILE A 25 -1.81 -21.32 -43.56
N PHE A 26 -1.51 -22.53 -43.08
CA PHE A 26 -1.90 -22.81 -41.71
C PHE A 26 -0.86 -22.08 -40.87
N GLY A 27 -1.10 -20.78 -40.65
CA GLY A 27 -0.49 -20.14 -39.51
C GLY A 27 -0.92 -21.01 -38.33
N SER A 28 0.01 -21.77 -37.76
CA SER A 28 -0.17 -22.37 -36.45
C SER A 28 -0.78 -21.27 -35.59
N GLU A 29 -1.96 -21.51 -35.00
CA GLU A 29 -2.51 -20.61 -34.00
C GLU A 29 -1.38 -20.33 -33.01
N ILE A 30 -0.83 -19.12 -33.08
CA ILE A 30 0.24 -18.69 -32.21
C ILE A 30 -0.40 -18.70 -30.84
N SER A 31 -0.03 -19.67 -30.01
CA SER A 31 -0.63 -19.86 -28.70
C SER A 31 -0.54 -18.53 -27.95
N PHE A 32 -1.55 -18.24 -27.15
CA PHE A 32 -1.59 -17.06 -26.30
C PHE A 32 -0.27 -16.86 -25.51
N CYS A 33 0.39 -17.96 -25.12
CA CYS A 33 1.68 -17.94 -24.42
C CYS A 33 2.92 -17.78 -25.32
N ASP A 34 2.76 -17.82 -26.64
CA ASP A 34 3.85 -17.65 -27.61
C ASP A 34 4.17 -16.16 -27.83
N ARG A 35 3.31 -15.24 -27.35
CA ARG A 35 3.50 -13.79 -27.44
C ARG A 35 4.22 -13.17 -26.23
N THR A 36 4.59 -13.98 -25.23
CA THR A 36 5.31 -13.55 -24.04
C THR A 36 6.74 -14.12 -24.02
N PRO A 37 7.74 -13.34 -23.52
CA PRO A 37 9.10 -13.86 -23.32
C PRO A 37 9.17 -15.00 -22.29
N PHE A 38 8.10 -15.25 -21.52
CA PHE A 38 8.02 -16.31 -20.49
C PHE A 38 7.09 -17.47 -20.90
N ARG A 39 7.22 -17.95 -22.15
CA ARG A 39 6.37 -19.00 -22.76
C ARG A 39 6.15 -20.24 -21.88
N LYS A 40 7.21 -20.79 -21.28
CA LYS A 40 7.13 -21.99 -20.42
C LYS A 40 6.32 -21.77 -19.15
N LEU A 41 6.47 -20.61 -18.51
CA LEU A 41 5.74 -20.25 -17.30
C LEU A 41 4.26 -19.97 -17.62
N CYS A 42 3.99 -19.28 -18.72
CA CYS A 42 2.63 -19.03 -19.19
C CYS A 42 1.89 -20.34 -19.50
N ASN A 43 2.51 -21.27 -20.24
CA ASN A 43 1.87 -22.55 -20.57
C ASN A 43 1.57 -23.40 -19.32
N MET A 44 2.40 -23.28 -18.27
CA MET A 44 2.21 -23.99 -16.99
C MET A 44 1.06 -23.41 -16.16
N ILE A 45 0.83 -22.09 -16.23
CA ILE A 45 -0.17 -21.38 -15.42
C ILE A 45 -1.54 -21.32 -16.11
N VAL A 46 -1.55 -21.10 -17.43
CA VAL A 46 -2.74 -20.73 -18.20
C VAL A 46 -3.43 -21.95 -18.82
N GLY A 47 -2.67 -23.00 -19.16
CA GLY A 47 -3.18 -24.16 -19.87
C GLY A 47 -3.74 -23.83 -21.28
N PRO A 48 -4.21 -24.83 -22.05
CA PRO A 48 -4.57 -24.65 -23.46
C PRO A 48 -5.92 -23.93 -23.71
N LYS A 49 -6.53 -23.29 -22.71
CA LYS A 49 -7.96 -22.87 -22.75
C LYS A 49 -8.25 -21.43 -23.17
N PHE A 50 -7.25 -20.58 -23.39
CA PHE A 50 -7.50 -19.15 -23.60
C PHE A 50 -7.14 -18.72 -25.01
N GLU A 51 -8.18 -18.62 -25.85
CA GLU A 51 -8.07 -18.17 -27.25
C GLU A 51 -7.97 -16.63 -27.39
N SER A 52 -8.31 -15.82 -26.38
CA SER A 52 -8.13 -14.34 -26.41
C SER A 52 -8.18 -13.62 -25.05
N ARG A 53 -7.73 -12.34 -25.02
CA ARG A 53 -7.86 -11.44 -23.84
C ARG A 53 -9.33 -11.24 -23.44
N GLU A 54 -10.23 -11.14 -24.41
CA GLU A 54 -11.66 -10.95 -24.18
C GLU A 54 -12.29 -12.18 -23.53
N SER A 55 -11.90 -13.39 -23.95
CA SER A 55 -12.40 -14.63 -23.35
C SER A 55 -11.94 -14.81 -21.90
N GLY A 56 -10.68 -14.44 -21.58
CA GLY A 56 -10.19 -14.48 -20.20
C GLY A 56 -10.91 -13.52 -19.25
N ILE A 57 -11.29 -12.32 -19.72
CA ILE A 57 -12.07 -11.37 -18.90
C ILE A 57 -13.49 -11.88 -18.68
N LYS A 58 -14.16 -12.37 -19.73
CA LYS A 58 -15.51 -12.96 -19.62
C LYS A 58 -15.53 -14.14 -18.65
N GLU A 59 -14.51 -14.99 -18.71
CA GLU A 59 -14.36 -16.12 -17.79
C GLU A 59 -14.15 -15.67 -16.34
N SER A 60 -13.31 -14.65 -16.12
CA SER A 60 -13.13 -14.05 -14.78
C SER A 60 -14.45 -13.49 -14.23
N ILE A 61 -15.25 -12.80 -15.06
CA ILE A 61 -16.57 -12.28 -14.66
C ILE A 61 -17.53 -13.41 -14.28
N ASN A 62 -17.52 -14.53 -15.01
CA ASN A 62 -18.36 -15.68 -14.71
C ASN A 62 -17.97 -16.33 -13.38
N GLN A 63 -16.68 -16.54 -13.15
CA GLN A 63 -16.14 -17.07 -11.89
C GLN A 63 -16.44 -16.14 -10.69
N ALA A 64 -16.38 -14.82 -10.88
CA ALA A 64 -16.81 -13.87 -9.86
C ALA A 64 -18.31 -13.95 -9.56
N ARG A 65 -19.15 -14.13 -10.59
CA ARG A 65 -20.60 -14.29 -10.42
C ARG A 65 -20.95 -15.59 -9.68
N GLU A 66 -20.24 -16.66 -9.96
CA GLU A 66 -20.40 -17.94 -9.28
C GLU A 66 -20.03 -17.83 -7.79
N ALA A 67 -18.88 -17.21 -7.48
CA ALA A 67 -18.48 -16.94 -6.10
C ALA A 67 -19.50 -16.08 -5.34
N LEU A 68 -20.02 -15.03 -5.96
CA LEU A 68 -21.08 -14.18 -5.39
C LEU A 68 -22.34 -14.97 -5.03
N GLY A 69 -22.76 -15.91 -5.88
CA GLY A 69 -23.90 -16.78 -5.60
C GLY A 69 -23.68 -17.61 -4.34
N HIS A 70 -22.49 -18.18 -4.18
CA HIS A 70 -22.13 -18.93 -2.97
C HIS A 70 -22.09 -18.05 -1.72
N PHE A 71 -21.49 -16.86 -1.79
CA PHE A 71 -21.42 -15.94 -0.66
C PHE A 71 -22.80 -15.47 -0.20
N LEU A 72 -23.68 -15.14 -1.14
CA LEU A 72 -25.05 -14.72 -0.83
C LEU A 72 -25.85 -15.82 -0.12
N VAL A 73 -25.71 -17.08 -0.57
CA VAL A 73 -26.39 -18.21 0.06
C VAL A 73 -25.84 -18.45 1.46
N MET A 74 -24.52 -18.43 1.64
CA MET A 74 -23.90 -18.67 2.96
C MET A 74 -24.14 -17.54 3.95
N ALA A 75 -24.10 -16.27 3.50
CA ALA A 75 -24.40 -15.12 4.35
C ALA A 75 -25.82 -15.15 4.92
N ARG A 76 -26.77 -15.79 4.21
CA ARG A 76 -28.16 -15.94 4.65
C ARG A 76 -28.39 -17.14 5.57
N THR A 77 -27.50 -18.12 5.61
CA THR A 77 -27.71 -19.39 6.33
C THR A 77 -26.86 -19.55 7.60
N MET A 78 -25.92 -18.63 7.87
CA MET A 78 -24.98 -18.70 8.99
C MET A 78 -25.36 -17.74 10.13
N PHE A 79 -24.89 -18.00 11.36
CA PHE A 79 -25.09 -17.14 12.54
C PHE A 79 -24.17 -15.89 12.51
N ASP A 80 -24.52 -14.83 13.25
CA ASP A 80 -24.00 -13.46 13.13
C ASP A 80 -22.47 -13.30 12.99
N SER A 81 -21.65 -14.06 13.72
CA SER A 81 -20.19 -13.94 13.62
C SER A 81 -19.61 -14.56 12.34
N GLN A 82 -20.20 -15.66 11.85
CA GLN A 82 -19.77 -16.33 10.63
C GLN A 82 -20.38 -15.67 9.39
N ALA A 83 -21.61 -15.17 9.50
CA ALA A 83 -22.28 -14.42 8.44
C ALA A 83 -21.48 -13.17 8.00
N ARG A 84 -20.80 -12.49 8.94
CA ARG A 84 -19.97 -11.31 8.65
C ARG A 84 -18.86 -11.58 7.63
N GLY A 85 -18.09 -12.66 7.78
CA GLY A 85 -17.04 -13.00 6.80
C GLY A 85 -17.59 -13.31 5.40
N TRP A 86 -18.80 -13.89 5.31
CA TRP A 86 -19.49 -14.11 4.03
C TRP A 86 -20.01 -12.81 3.42
N THR A 87 -20.50 -11.87 4.24
CA THR A 87 -20.95 -10.53 3.82
C THR A 87 -19.79 -9.68 3.32
N ASP A 88 -18.65 -9.68 4.02
CA ASP A 88 -17.44 -8.96 3.59
C ASP A 88 -16.96 -9.45 2.22
N CYS A 89 -16.96 -10.77 2.02
CA CYS A 89 -16.63 -11.38 0.73
C CYS A 89 -17.62 -11.05 -0.38
N LEU A 90 -18.91 -10.90 -0.05
CA LEU A 90 -19.94 -10.48 -0.99
C LEU A 90 -19.63 -9.06 -1.51
N GLU A 91 -19.37 -8.10 -0.61
CA GLU A 91 -19.01 -6.73 -1.00
C GLU A 91 -17.71 -6.69 -1.83
N LEU A 92 -16.68 -7.42 -1.40
CA LEU A 92 -15.39 -7.48 -2.09
C LEU A 92 -15.52 -8.06 -3.51
N TYR A 93 -16.37 -9.07 -3.72
CA TYR A 93 -16.58 -9.65 -5.04
C TYR A 93 -17.52 -8.85 -5.94
N GLU A 94 -18.43 -8.07 -5.37
CA GLU A 94 -19.19 -7.09 -6.15
C GLU A 94 -18.27 -6.00 -6.70
N ASP A 95 -17.33 -5.52 -5.89
CA ASP A 95 -16.26 -4.61 -6.30
C ASP A 95 -15.35 -5.25 -7.36
N ALA A 96 -14.90 -6.50 -7.15
CA ALA A 96 -14.06 -7.22 -8.10
C ALA A 96 -14.75 -7.36 -9.48
N ARG A 97 -16.03 -7.72 -9.48
CA ARG A 97 -16.86 -7.80 -10.70
C ARG A 97 -17.02 -6.44 -11.37
N ARG A 98 -17.20 -5.36 -10.60
CA ARG A 98 -17.26 -3.99 -11.13
C ARG A 98 -15.96 -3.62 -11.85
N HIS A 99 -14.80 -3.90 -11.25
CA HIS A 99 -13.50 -3.66 -11.87
C HIS A 99 -13.29 -4.51 -13.14
N LEU A 100 -13.72 -5.78 -13.13
CA LEU A 100 -13.66 -6.62 -14.34
C LEU A 100 -14.56 -6.10 -15.46
N ASN A 101 -15.76 -5.62 -15.15
CA ASN A 101 -16.63 -4.97 -16.14
C ASN A 101 -16.03 -3.66 -16.66
N LEU A 102 -15.29 -2.90 -15.85
CA LEU A 102 -14.56 -1.72 -16.33
C LEU A 102 -13.39 -2.11 -17.24
N SER A 103 -12.84 -3.32 -17.09
CA SER A 103 -11.75 -3.82 -17.91
C SER A 103 -12.18 -4.22 -19.34
N THR A 104 -13.47 -4.49 -19.58
CA THR A 104 -14.00 -4.86 -20.92
C THR A 104 -14.17 -3.68 -21.87
N SER A 105 -14.33 -2.45 -21.34
CA SER A 105 -14.63 -1.25 -22.12
C SER A 105 -13.40 -0.41 -22.51
N HIS A 106 -12.19 -0.82 -22.11
CA HIS A 106 -10.99 0.02 -22.21
C HIS A 106 -9.86 -0.61 -23.03
N THR A 107 -9.37 0.14 -24.03
CA THR A 107 -8.21 -0.21 -24.86
C THR A 107 -6.86 0.18 -24.23
N ASN A 108 -6.85 1.02 -23.18
CA ASN A 108 -5.63 1.47 -22.51
C ASN A 108 -5.00 0.36 -21.64
N PRO A 109 -3.75 -0.07 -21.93
CA PRO A 109 -3.08 -1.18 -21.22
C PRO A 109 -2.86 -0.93 -19.72
N THR A 110 -2.54 0.30 -19.32
CA THR A 110 -2.25 0.68 -17.92
C THR A 110 -3.52 0.66 -17.07
N ARG A 111 -4.62 1.23 -17.59
CA ARG A 111 -5.93 1.19 -16.90
C ARG A 111 -6.47 -0.24 -16.83
N PHE A 112 -6.24 -1.02 -17.87
CA PHE A 112 -6.61 -2.44 -17.90
C PHE A 112 -5.88 -3.24 -16.82
N GLN A 113 -4.56 -3.10 -16.70
CA GLN A 113 -3.79 -3.74 -15.63
C GLN A 113 -4.28 -3.32 -14.25
N LYS A 114 -4.50 -2.02 -14.04
CA LYS A 114 -5.03 -1.50 -12.78
C LYS A 114 -6.31 -2.25 -12.38
N TRP A 115 -7.30 -2.34 -13.27
CA TRP A 115 -8.56 -2.99 -12.94
C TRP A 115 -8.46 -4.49 -12.67
N LEU A 116 -7.58 -5.19 -13.38
CA LEU A 116 -7.30 -6.60 -13.09
C LEU A 116 -6.59 -6.80 -11.75
N THR A 117 -5.64 -5.92 -11.42
CA THR A 117 -4.94 -5.93 -10.13
C THR A 117 -5.91 -5.64 -8.99
N GLU A 118 -6.78 -4.65 -9.13
CA GLU A 118 -7.83 -4.34 -8.14
C GLU A 118 -8.76 -5.54 -7.92
N ALA A 119 -9.23 -6.20 -9.00
CA ALA A 119 -10.06 -7.41 -8.88
C ALA A 119 -9.33 -8.55 -8.15
N LEU A 120 -8.03 -8.72 -8.37
CA LEU A 120 -7.20 -9.72 -7.70
C LEU A 120 -6.98 -9.40 -6.21
N VAL A 121 -6.77 -8.11 -5.89
CA VAL A 121 -6.61 -7.64 -4.50
C VAL A 121 -7.90 -7.87 -3.71
N LYS A 122 -9.07 -7.56 -4.27
CA LYS A 122 -10.37 -7.82 -3.62
C LYS A 122 -10.59 -9.31 -3.36
N HIS A 123 -10.24 -10.15 -4.33
CA HIS A 123 -10.25 -11.59 -4.16
C HIS A 123 -9.35 -12.07 -3.01
N LYS A 124 -8.12 -11.53 -2.92
CA LYS A 124 -7.20 -11.91 -1.86
C LYS A 124 -7.65 -11.43 -0.48
N ALA A 125 -8.23 -10.23 -0.38
CA ALA A 125 -8.82 -9.72 0.85
C ALA A 125 -9.93 -10.64 1.37
N CYS A 126 -10.80 -11.11 0.46
CA CYS A 126 -11.86 -12.06 0.80
C CYS A 126 -11.29 -13.40 1.29
N GLN A 127 -10.27 -13.95 0.61
CA GLN A 127 -9.61 -15.18 1.06
C GLN A 127 -8.95 -15.05 2.44
N ASN A 128 -8.33 -13.90 2.72
CA ASN A 128 -7.70 -13.65 4.02
C ASN A 128 -8.76 -13.61 5.13
N GLY A 129 -9.89 -12.95 4.91
CA GLY A 129 -11.03 -12.95 5.84
C GLY A 129 -11.55 -14.36 6.16
N PHE A 130 -11.58 -15.27 5.17
CA PHE A 130 -11.96 -16.67 5.40
C PHE A 130 -10.94 -17.45 6.23
N ASN A 131 -9.65 -17.21 6.00
CA ASN A 131 -8.56 -17.89 6.71
C ASN A 131 -8.50 -17.45 8.17
N ASP A 132 -8.66 -16.16 8.43
CA ASP A 132 -8.67 -15.60 9.79
C ASP A 132 -9.88 -16.07 10.60
N SER A 133 -10.98 -16.45 9.93
CA SER A 133 -12.21 -16.94 10.53
C SER A 133 -12.29 -18.48 10.63
N ASN A 134 -11.27 -19.22 10.18
CA ASN A 134 -11.24 -20.69 10.12
C ASN A 134 -12.44 -21.33 9.38
N LEU A 135 -13.01 -20.62 8.40
CA LEU A 135 -14.22 -21.03 7.65
C LEU A 135 -13.91 -21.92 6.44
N SER A 136 -12.62 -22.16 6.14
CA SER A 136 -12.16 -22.81 4.89
C SER A 136 -12.55 -24.29 4.76
N SER A 137 -12.86 -24.96 5.87
CA SER A 137 -13.14 -26.40 5.91
C SER A 137 -14.49 -26.81 5.30
N HIS A 138 -15.41 -25.86 5.06
CA HIS A 138 -16.80 -26.19 4.76
C HIS A 138 -17.19 -26.22 3.26
N LEU A 139 -16.36 -25.76 2.31
CA LEU A 139 -16.80 -25.65 0.90
C LEU A 139 -15.72 -25.94 -0.13
N LYS A 140 -15.44 -27.22 -0.37
CA LYS A 140 -14.52 -27.69 -1.43
C LYS A 140 -14.83 -27.10 -2.82
N HIS A 141 -16.10 -26.92 -3.15
CA HIS A 141 -16.54 -26.33 -4.42
C HIS A 141 -16.13 -24.85 -4.53
N LEU A 142 -16.39 -24.07 -3.48
CA LEU A 142 -16.04 -22.65 -3.45
C LEU A 142 -14.52 -22.47 -3.55
N VAL A 143 -13.73 -23.28 -2.86
CA VAL A 143 -12.26 -23.23 -2.94
C VAL A 143 -11.77 -23.39 -4.39
N LEU A 144 -12.39 -24.27 -5.18
CA LEU A 144 -12.06 -24.44 -6.60
C LEU A 144 -12.42 -23.21 -7.44
N VAL A 145 -13.61 -22.61 -7.22
CA VAL A 145 -14.04 -21.37 -7.89
C VAL A 145 -13.07 -20.22 -7.58
N LEU A 146 -12.68 -20.07 -6.32
CA LEU A 146 -11.71 -19.07 -5.86
C LEU A 146 -10.33 -19.28 -6.50
N GLN A 147 -9.84 -20.51 -6.54
CA GLN A 147 -8.55 -20.84 -7.16
C GLN A 147 -8.56 -20.56 -8.67
N ASN A 148 -9.63 -20.92 -9.37
CA ASN A 148 -9.76 -20.66 -10.80
C ASN A 148 -9.80 -19.15 -11.10
N PHE A 149 -10.48 -18.37 -10.25
CA PHE A 149 -10.50 -16.91 -10.34
C PHE A 149 -9.11 -16.29 -10.25
N SER A 150 -8.32 -16.68 -9.23
CA SER A 150 -6.94 -16.19 -9.07
C SER A 150 -6.04 -16.53 -10.27
N LYS A 151 -6.13 -17.77 -10.78
CA LYS A 151 -5.32 -18.24 -11.91
C LYS A 151 -5.62 -17.46 -13.18
N THR A 152 -6.91 -17.22 -13.46
CA THR A 152 -7.34 -16.47 -14.65
C THR A 152 -6.85 -15.02 -14.61
N LEU A 153 -6.98 -14.33 -13.46
CA LEU A 153 -6.53 -12.94 -13.31
C LEU A 153 -5.01 -12.78 -13.42
N VAL A 154 -4.24 -13.67 -12.79
CA VAL A 154 -2.77 -13.69 -12.91
C VAL A 154 -2.34 -13.93 -14.37
N GLY A 155 -3.03 -14.83 -15.07
CA GLY A 155 -2.85 -15.04 -16.51
C GLY A 155 -3.11 -13.80 -17.37
N LEU A 156 -4.09 -12.98 -17.01
CA LEU A 156 -4.36 -11.71 -17.71
C LEU A 156 -3.34 -10.60 -17.39
N LEU A 157 -2.84 -10.54 -16.15
CA LEU A 157 -1.90 -9.51 -15.70
C LEU A 157 -0.51 -9.63 -16.33
N THR A 158 -0.07 -10.86 -16.60
CA THR A 158 1.24 -11.16 -17.22
C THR A 158 1.36 -10.71 -18.68
N GLN A 159 0.29 -10.18 -19.29
CA GLN A 159 0.24 -9.75 -20.69
C GLN A 159 0.69 -8.30 -20.96
N ASN A 160 0.64 -7.38 -19.98
CA ASN A 160 0.57 -5.93 -20.28
C ASN A 160 1.60 -5.06 -19.55
N LYS A 161 2.88 -5.45 -19.48
CA LYS A 161 3.91 -4.58 -18.87
C LYS A 161 3.96 -3.22 -19.61
N PRO A 162 3.73 -2.06 -18.97
CA PRO A 162 3.85 -0.78 -19.65
C PRO A 162 5.34 -0.49 -19.90
N SER A 163 5.69 -0.12 -21.13
CA SER A 163 6.97 0.53 -21.41
C SER A 163 6.86 1.98 -20.95
N ALA A 164 7.80 2.41 -20.11
CA ALA A 164 7.85 3.78 -19.60
C ALA A 164 8.17 4.73 -20.76
N ASP A 165 7.23 5.62 -21.12
CA ASP A 165 7.50 6.91 -21.77
C ASP A 165 6.20 7.72 -21.97
N LYS A 166 6.06 8.80 -21.17
CA LYS A 166 5.59 10.14 -21.56
C LYS A 166 5.24 10.95 -20.31
N ILE A 167 6.09 11.93 -20.01
CA ILE A 167 5.92 12.93 -18.96
C ILE A 167 4.83 13.92 -19.38
N LEU A 168 3.81 14.06 -18.53
CA LEU A 168 2.73 15.04 -18.61
C LEU A 168 3.14 16.37 -17.94
N THR A 169 2.34 17.38 -18.22
CA THR A 169 2.60 18.82 -18.32
C THR A 169 2.86 19.59 -17.03
N ALA A 170 3.49 20.76 -17.19
CA ALA A 170 4.06 21.68 -16.19
C ALA A 170 3.11 22.30 -15.14
N ASP A 171 1.85 21.87 -15.02
CA ASP A 171 0.88 22.47 -14.10
C ASP A 171 0.90 21.87 -12.66
N GLU A 172 1.60 20.75 -12.45
CA GLU A 172 1.65 20.06 -11.14
C GLU A 172 2.77 20.55 -10.21
N HIS A 173 3.66 21.43 -10.69
CA HIS A 173 4.76 22.01 -9.89
C HIS A 173 4.33 23.15 -8.94
N ARG A 174 3.06 23.57 -8.95
CA ARG A 174 2.59 24.76 -8.21
C ARG A 174 2.00 24.48 -6.83
N LEU A 175 1.90 23.22 -6.39
CA LEU A 175 1.28 22.87 -5.10
C LEU A 175 2.23 22.95 -3.89
N ILE A 176 3.51 23.36 -4.05
CA ILE A 176 4.50 23.41 -2.95
C ILE A 176 5.15 24.80 -2.74
N GLN A 177 4.63 25.87 -3.36
CA GLN A 177 5.00 27.25 -2.99
C GLN A 177 4.19 27.82 -1.81
N ILE A 178 3.64 26.97 -0.95
CA ILE A 178 2.84 27.39 0.21
C ILE A 178 3.74 27.46 1.45
N ALA A 179 4.72 28.35 1.38
CA ALA A 179 5.38 28.88 2.56
C ALA A 179 5.67 30.39 2.44
N ASP A 180 5.25 31.08 1.35
CA ASP A 180 5.52 32.52 1.25
C ASP A 180 4.54 33.36 0.40
N VAL A 181 3.47 32.80 -0.18
CA VAL A 181 2.53 33.59 -1.03
C VAL A 181 1.08 33.07 -0.97
N GLY A 182 0.35 33.38 0.11
CA GLY A 182 -1.12 33.24 0.18
C GLY A 182 -1.69 31.84 0.46
N ALA A 183 -3.03 31.78 0.61
CA ALA A 183 -3.76 30.55 0.94
C ALA A 183 -3.73 29.53 -0.22
N PRO A 184 -3.74 28.20 0.07
CA PRO A 184 -3.77 27.16 -0.96
C PRO A 184 -4.99 27.31 -1.88
N LYS A 185 -4.83 27.03 -3.19
CA LYS A 185 -5.98 26.85 -4.08
C LYS A 185 -6.73 25.57 -3.66
N ALA A 186 -7.81 25.74 -2.93
CA ALA A 186 -8.61 24.64 -2.38
C ALA A 186 -10.00 24.56 -3.04
N ASN A 187 -10.56 23.35 -3.09
CA ASN A 187 -11.95 23.14 -3.49
C ASN A 187 -12.90 23.48 -2.33
N LEU A 188 -12.54 23.04 -1.11
CA LEU A 188 -13.30 23.31 0.11
C LEU A 188 -12.37 23.84 1.20
N VAL A 189 -12.92 24.69 2.06
CA VAL A 189 -12.23 25.26 3.22
C VAL A 189 -12.97 24.91 4.50
N VAL A 190 -12.27 24.37 5.48
CA VAL A 190 -12.77 24.06 6.82
C VAL A 190 -12.18 25.07 7.80
N ALA A 191 -13.01 25.71 8.61
CA ALA A 191 -12.57 26.62 9.66
C ALA A 191 -13.58 26.70 10.81
N GLN A 192 -13.13 26.47 12.04
CA GLN A 192 -14.00 26.53 13.23
C GLN A 192 -14.50 27.95 13.56
N ASP A 193 -13.75 28.97 13.13
CA ASP A 193 -14.07 30.40 13.30
C ASP A 193 -15.19 30.90 12.35
N GLY A 194 -15.67 30.05 11.44
CA GLY A 194 -16.70 30.40 10.46
C GLY A 194 -16.19 31.08 9.18
N SER A 195 -14.88 31.23 9.02
CA SER A 195 -14.28 31.80 7.80
C SER A 195 -14.15 30.80 6.63
N GLY A 196 -14.56 29.55 6.86
CA GLY A 196 -14.61 28.46 5.87
C GLY A 196 -16.05 28.06 5.54
N ALA A 197 -16.20 27.18 4.54
CA ALA A 197 -17.50 26.65 4.14
C ALA A 197 -18.05 25.61 5.14
N PHE A 198 -17.17 24.96 5.90
CA PHE A 198 -17.49 23.92 6.86
C PHE A 198 -16.79 24.16 8.19
N LYS A 199 -17.38 23.67 9.29
CA LYS A 199 -16.78 23.76 10.62
C LYS A 199 -16.02 22.50 11.01
N THR A 200 -16.33 21.37 10.37
CA THR A 200 -15.68 20.08 10.62
C THR A 200 -15.07 19.51 9.34
N VAL A 201 -14.07 18.65 9.51
CA VAL A 201 -13.42 17.94 8.41
C VAL A 201 -14.39 16.91 7.82
N ASN A 202 -15.18 16.22 8.64
CA ASN A 202 -16.19 15.27 8.16
C ASN A 202 -17.23 15.92 7.24
N GLU A 203 -17.74 17.12 7.56
CA GLU A 203 -18.66 17.85 6.68
C GLU A 203 -18.03 18.12 5.31
N ALA A 204 -16.77 18.57 5.28
CA ALA A 204 -16.06 18.82 4.02
C ALA A 204 -15.77 17.54 3.24
N VAL A 205 -15.45 16.42 3.92
CA VAL A 205 -15.27 15.11 3.30
C VAL A 205 -16.56 14.62 2.64
N GLN A 206 -17.70 14.75 3.33
CA GLN A 206 -19.01 14.40 2.76
C GLN A 206 -19.37 15.30 1.58
N ALA A 207 -19.15 16.60 1.69
CA ALA A 207 -19.36 17.52 0.59
C ALA A 207 -18.44 17.22 -0.60
N ALA A 208 -17.18 16.90 -0.36
CA ALA A 208 -16.24 16.50 -1.41
C ALA A 208 -16.72 15.25 -2.15
N LYS A 209 -17.25 14.26 -1.43
CA LYS A 209 -17.82 13.04 -2.01
C LYS A 209 -19.02 13.33 -2.91
N GLN A 210 -19.84 14.32 -2.56
CA GLN A 210 -21.02 14.72 -3.34
C GLN A 210 -20.69 15.61 -4.54
N GLN A 211 -19.71 16.52 -4.38
CA GLN A 211 -19.37 17.53 -5.39
C GLN A 211 -18.38 17.03 -6.44
N ARG A 212 -17.54 16.04 -6.10
CA ARG A 212 -16.51 15.54 -7.01
C ARG A 212 -17.11 14.96 -8.28
N THR A 213 -16.54 15.35 -9.42
CA THR A 213 -16.78 14.70 -10.71
C THR A 213 -15.46 14.09 -11.20
N GLY A 214 -15.49 12.82 -11.58
CA GLY A 214 -14.29 12.11 -12.05
C GLY A 214 -13.26 11.80 -10.95
N THR A 215 -11.97 11.85 -11.32
CA THR A 215 -10.84 11.39 -10.50
C THR A 215 -9.75 12.44 -10.32
N ASP A 216 -10.04 13.70 -10.64
CA ASP A 216 -9.07 14.79 -10.47
C ASP A 216 -8.80 15.05 -8.98
N ARG A 217 -7.63 15.65 -8.68
CA ARG A 217 -7.22 15.93 -7.30
C ARG A 217 -8.19 16.91 -6.65
N PHE A 218 -8.77 16.51 -5.51
CA PHE A 218 -9.72 17.32 -4.76
C PHE A 218 -9.08 17.79 -3.46
N VAL A 219 -8.94 19.10 -3.29
CA VAL A 219 -8.18 19.73 -2.20
C VAL A 219 -9.14 20.28 -1.14
N ILE A 220 -9.02 19.79 0.09
CA ILE A 220 -9.65 20.35 1.28
C ILE A 220 -8.56 21.07 2.09
N TYR A 221 -8.74 22.37 2.30
CA TYR A 221 -7.88 23.17 3.17
C TYR A 221 -8.53 23.28 4.54
N VAL A 222 -7.79 22.89 5.58
CA VAL A 222 -8.22 22.87 6.97
C VAL A 222 -7.42 23.92 7.72
N LYS A 223 -8.08 24.97 8.19
CA LYS A 223 -7.42 26.05 8.91
C LYS A 223 -6.92 25.59 10.28
N ALA A 224 -6.17 26.46 10.95
CA ALA A 224 -5.73 26.27 12.33
C ALA A 224 -6.95 26.02 13.25
N GLY A 225 -6.81 25.04 14.14
CA GLY A 225 -7.87 24.58 15.03
C GLY A 225 -7.62 23.15 15.52
N VAL A 226 -8.36 22.77 16.56
CA VAL A 226 -8.38 21.41 17.11
C VAL A 226 -9.72 20.79 16.77
N TYR A 227 -9.68 19.81 15.87
CA TYR A 227 -10.82 19.11 15.31
C TYR A 227 -10.97 17.75 16.01
N ASN A 228 -11.86 17.68 17.01
CA ASN A 228 -12.15 16.44 17.73
C ASN A 228 -13.18 15.62 16.97
N GLU A 229 -12.70 14.75 16.08
CA GLU A 229 -13.53 13.92 15.21
C GLU A 229 -12.77 12.70 14.69
N ASN A 230 -13.49 11.59 14.46
CA ASN A 230 -12.98 10.47 13.66
C ASN A 230 -13.31 10.72 12.19
N VAL A 231 -12.31 10.70 11.31
CA VAL A 231 -12.50 10.94 9.87
C VAL A 231 -12.12 9.70 9.07
N ASN A 232 -12.95 9.37 8.08
CA ASN A 232 -12.72 8.25 7.17
C ASN A 232 -12.74 8.71 5.71
N ILE A 233 -11.59 8.58 5.03
CA ILE A 233 -11.48 8.78 3.59
C ILE A 233 -11.63 7.43 2.90
N ASP A 234 -12.86 7.08 2.53
CA ASP A 234 -13.16 5.78 1.95
C ASP A 234 -12.57 5.59 0.52
N SER A 235 -12.63 4.36 0.03
CA SER A 235 -12.06 3.98 -1.28
C SER A 235 -12.72 4.65 -2.48
N THR A 236 -13.91 5.25 -2.31
CA THR A 236 -14.63 6.00 -3.36
C THR A 236 -14.08 7.41 -3.54
N MET A 237 -13.13 7.83 -2.69
CA MET A 237 -12.54 9.17 -2.70
C MET A 237 -11.05 9.17 -3.11
N PRO A 238 -10.67 8.73 -4.32
CA PRO A 238 -9.28 8.81 -4.75
C PRO A 238 -8.84 10.26 -4.97
N ASN A 239 -7.52 10.49 -4.85
CA ASN A 239 -6.83 11.76 -5.07
C ASN A 239 -7.32 12.90 -4.17
N LEU A 240 -7.80 12.61 -2.96
CA LEU A 240 -8.10 13.64 -1.98
C LEU A 240 -6.80 14.21 -1.40
N THR A 241 -6.73 15.54 -1.26
CA THR A 241 -5.63 16.24 -0.60
C THR A 241 -6.17 17.01 0.60
N LEU A 242 -5.54 16.83 1.75
CA LEU A 242 -5.76 17.65 2.95
C LEU A 242 -4.54 18.54 3.19
N ILE A 243 -4.76 19.84 3.33
CA ILE A 243 -3.71 20.83 3.63
C ILE A 243 -4.10 21.55 4.91
N GLY A 244 -3.20 21.58 5.89
CA GLY A 244 -3.35 22.35 7.13
C GLY A 244 -2.66 23.71 7.07
N ASP A 245 -2.94 24.58 8.04
CA ASP A 245 -2.18 25.83 8.24
C ASP A 245 -0.76 25.59 8.78
N GLY A 246 -0.49 24.39 9.26
CA GLY A 246 0.81 24.00 9.77
C GLY A 246 0.68 22.85 10.76
N ILE A 247 1.77 22.08 10.84
CA ILE A 247 1.86 20.86 11.65
C ILE A 247 1.43 21.10 13.11
N ASP A 248 1.78 22.25 13.71
CA ASP A 248 1.49 22.54 15.13
C ASP A 248 0.13 23.21 15.39
N VAL A 249 -0.57 23.66 14.34
CA VAL A 249 -1.75 24.52 14.49
C VAL A 249 -3.03 23.90 13.92
N THR A 250 -2.93 22.94 13.00
CA THR A 250 -4.08 22.17 12.50
C THR A 250 -4.00 20.73 13.04
N VAL A 251 -4.88 20.40 13.99
CA VAL A 251 -4.85 19.12 14.72
C VAL A 251 -6.19 18.40 14.56
N ILE A 252 -6.17 17.15 14.12
CA ILE A 252 -7.33 16.24 14.14
C ILE A 252 -7.07 15.20 15.25
N THR A 253 -7.97 15.12 16.23
CA THR A 253 -7.73 14.38 17.49
C THR A 253 -8.92 13.52 17.92
N ASN A 254 -8.65 12.46 18.69
CA ASN A 254 -9.62 11.66 19.43
C ASN A 254 -8.94 10.97 20.65
N ASP A 255 -9.67 10.14 21.40
CA ASP A 255 -9.14 9.32 22.50
C ASP A 255 -9.59 7.84 22.48
N LYS A 256 -10.05 7.33 21.33
CA LYS A 256 -10.54 5.94 21.25
C LYS A 256 -9.41 4.94 21.46
N ASN A 257 -9.70 3.85 22.19
CA ASN A 257 -8.69 2.89 22.60
C ASN A 257 -9.28 1.50 22.88
N THR A 258 -8.44 0.46 22.88
CA THR A 258 -8.89 -0.92 23.09
C THR A 258 -9.24 -1.26 24.54
N ASP A 259 -8.69 -0.54 25.52
CA ASP A 259 -9.03 -0.69 26.95
C ASP A 259 -10.53 -0.39 27.20
N GLU A 260 -11.12 0.47 26.38
CA GLU A 260 -12.55 0.82 26.39
C GLU A 260 -13.41 -0.03 25.44
N GLY A 261 -12.86 -1.14 24.92
CA GLY A 261 -13.62 -2.15 24.17
C GLY A 261 -13.73 -1.91 22.66
N TYR A 262 -13.04 -0.89 22.12
CA TYR A 262 -12.91 -0.74 20.67
C TYR A 262 -11.97 -1.82 20.10
N SER A 263 -12.20 -2.24 18.84
CA SER A 263 -11.16 -2.98 18.12
C SER A 263 -10.00 -2.05 17.77
N THR A 264 -8.78 -2.58 17.65
CA THR A 264 -7.60 -1.76 17.34
C THR A 264 -7.80 -0.85 16.13
N PHE A 265 -8.38 -1.34 15.03
CA PHE A 265 -8.62 -0.52 13.84
C PHE A 265 -9.70 0.54 14.02
N ASP A 266 -10.69 0.30 14.89
CA ASP A 266 -11.76 1.26 15.19
C ASP A 266 -11.29 2.43 16.06
N THR A 267 -10.09 2.33 16.65
CA THR A 267 -9.49 3.42 17.43
C THR A 267 -8.97 4.58 16.58
N ALA A 268 -8.74 4.36 15.29
CA ALA A 268 -8.10 5.32 14.41
C ALA A 268 -8.82 6.68 14.37
N THR A 269 -8.11 7.76 14.74
CA THR A 269 -8.56 9.14 14.55
C THR A 269 -8.81 9.44 13.09
N PHE A 270 -7.88 9.05 12.23
CA PHE A 270 -7.98 9.30 10.80
C PHE A 270 -7.69 8.03 10.01
N GLN A 271 -8.61 7.65 9.13
CA GLN A 271 -8.51 6.46 8.28
C GLN A 271 -8.45 6.84 6.81
N VAL A 272 -7.52 6.23 6.07
CA VAL A 272 -7.31 6.51 4.65
C VAL A 272 -7.35 5.23 3.82
N TRP A 273 -8.37 5.12 2.97
CA TRP A 273 -8.57 3.99 2.05
C TRP A 273 -8.55 4.42 0.58
N GLY A 274 -8.93 5.67 0.27
CA GLY A 274 -8.89 6.24 -1.08
C GLY A 274 -7.47 6.42 -1.62
N ALA A 275 -7.17 5.85 -2.79
CA ALA A 275 -5.85 5.89 -3.40
C ALA A 275 -5.39 7.31 -3.77
N GLY A 276 -4.09 7.57 -3.77
CA GLY A 276 -3.49 8.85 -4.14
C GLY A 276 -3.69 9.97 -3.11
N PHE A 277 -4.05 9.61 -1.87
CA PHE A 277 -4.25 10.55 -0.78
C PHE A 277 -2.97 11.35 -0.48
N LEU A 278 -3.11 12.65 -0.23
CA LEU A 278 -2.01 13.54 0.15
C LEU A 278 -2.40 14.34 1.40
N ALA A 279 -1.58 14.33 2.43
CA ALA A 279 -1.70 15.24 3.56
C ALA A 279 -0.47 16.14 3.68
N ILE A 280 -0.69 17.43 3.94
CA ILE A 280 0.37 18.43 4.12
C ILE A 280 0.10 19.27 5.37
N GLY A 281 1.06 19.36 6.29
CA GLY A 281 0.99 20.34 7.37
C GLY A 281 -0.13 20.11 8.40
N ILE A 282 -0.44 18.85 8.73
CA ILE A 282 -1.52 18.48 9.67
C ILE A 282 -0.96 17.55 10.76
N THR A 283 -1.43 17.71 12.00
CA THR A 283 -1.25 16.71 13.07
C THR A 283 -2.47 15.79 13.13
N PHE A 284 -2.22 14.49 13.12
CA PHE A 284 -3.17 13.45 13.48
C PHE A 284 -2.80 12.91 14.86
N GLU A 285 -3.75 12.90 15.80
CA GLU A 285 -3.47 12.62 17.20
C GLU A 285 -4.50 11.67 17.82
N ASN A 286 -4.03 10.79 18.69
CA ASN A 286 -4.87 10.05 19.63
C ASN A 286 -4.32 10.25 21.05
N VAL A 287 -5.13 10.87 21.92
CA VAL A 287 -4.74 11.32 23.27
C VAL A 287 -5.10 10.33 24.38
N ALA A 288 -5.48 9.08 24.05
CA ALA A 288 -5.91 8.08 25.04
C ALA A 288 -4.89 7.88 26.18
N GLY A 289 -3.59 7.89 25.86
CA GLY A 289 -2.52 7.77 26.84
C GLY A 289 -1.88 6.37 26.91
N PRO A 290 -0.72 6.24 27.60
CA PRO A 290 0.08 5.01 27.60
C PRO A 290 -0.57 3.87 28.41
N GLY A 291 -1.54 4.18 29.29
CA GLY A 291 -2.28 3.19 30.07
C GLY A 291 -3.51 2.61 29.37
N LYS A 292 -3.84 3.09 28.16
CA LYS A 292 -5.06 2.75 27.44
C LYS A 292 -4.88 1.69 26.34
N GLN A 293 -3.75 1.01 26.34
CA GLN A 293 -3.42 -0.02 25.34
C GLN A 293 -3.41 0.59 23.91
N GLN A 294 -3.82 -0.16 22.88
CA GLN A 294 -3.72 0.27 21.48
C GLN A 294 -4.65 1.45 21.16
N ALA A 295 -4.10 2.50 20.53
CA ALA A 295 -4.83 3.71 20.20
C ALA A 295 -4.20 4.39 18.96
N ILE A 296 -4.83 4.22 17.79
CA ILE A 296 -4.28 4.67 16.50
C ILE A 296 -4.59 6.15 16.27
N ALA A 297 -3.57 6.93 15.89
CA ALA A 297 -3.73 8.31 15.42
C ALA A 297 -4.04 8.35 13.92
N LEU A 298 -3.28 7.61 13.11
CA LEU A 298 -3.54 7.49 11.67
C LEU A 298 -3.41 6.04 11.20
N LEU A 299 -4.42 5.58 10.46
CA LEU A 299 -4.41 4.34 9.69
C LEU A 299 -4.42 4.66 8.20
N SER A 300 -3.40 4.21 7.47
CA SER A 300 -3.37 4.29 6.01
C SER A 300 -3.37 2.90 5.40
N ALA A 301 -4.35 2.68 4.53
CA ALA A 301 -4.45 1.58 3.58
C ALA A 301 -4.51 2.10 2.13
N SER A 302 -4.17 3.38 1.92
CA SER A 302 -4.22 4.05 0.63
C SER A 302 -3.01 3.71 -0.21
N GLU A 303 -3.28 3.23 -1.43
CA GLU A 303 -2.26 3.08 -2.46
C GLU A 303 -1.73 4.43 -2.93
N GLN A 304 -0.41 4.55 -3.00
CA GLN A 304 0.29 5.77 -3.40
C GLN A 304 -0.09 6.99 -2.53
N SER A 305 -0.19 6.78 -1.21
CA SER A 305 -0.40 7.88 -0.26
C SER A 305 0.90 8.62 0.06
N VAL A 306 0.79 9.94 0.23
CA VAL A 306 1.90 10.82 0.63
C VAL A 306 1.52 11.65 1.85
N PHE A 307 2.43 11.73 2.81
CA PHE A 307 2.31 12.60 3.98
C PHE A 307 3.56 13.49 4.03
N TYR A 308 3.37 14.81 4.01
CA TYR A 308 4.47 15.78 4.00
C TYR A 308 4.31 16.78 5.14
N LYS A 309 5.34 16.94 5.99
CA LYS A 309 5.27 17.85 7.15
C LYS A 309 4.04 17.61 8.03
N CYS A 310 3.70 16.35 8.23
CA CYS A 310 2.60 15.94 9.10
C CYS A 310 3.15 15.44 10.44
N SER A 311 2.34 15.50 11.50
CA SER A 311 2.66 14.84 12.76
C SER A 311 1.69 13.72 13.07
N PHE A 312 2.19 12.66 13.69
CA PHE A 312 1.41 11.52 14.17
C PHE A 312 1.70 11.36 15.66
N LYS A 313 0.71 11.62 16.51
CA LYS A 313 0.88 11.68 17.97
C LYS A 313 0.02 10.65 18.66
N GLY A 314 0.64 9.80 19.46
CA GLY A 314 -0.03 8.77 20.24
C GLY A 314 0.96 8.06 21.14
N TYR A 315 0.56 6.93 21.73
CA TYR A 315 1.42 6.09 22.55
C TYR A 315 1.62 4.74 21.87
N GLN A 316 0.84 3.73 22.26
CA GLN A 316 0.87 2.41 21.63
C GLN A 316 0.07 2.41 20.32
N ASP A 317 0.65 1.83 19.26
CA ASP A 317 0.03 1.67 17.94
C ASP A 317 -0.31 2.99 17.22
N THR A 318 0.52 4.04 17.36
CA THR A 318 0.22 5.39 16.84
C THR A 318 -0.03 5.45 15.32
N LEU A 319 0.87 4.90 14.51
CA LEU A 319 0.84 4.98 13.04
C LEU A 319 0.67 3.58 12.42
N CYS A 320 -0.52 3.30 11.92
CA CYS A 320 -0.87 2.04 11.26
C CYS A 320 -0.65 2.15 9.74
N LEU A 321 0.51 1.68 9.30
CA LEU A 321 0.90 1.49 7.91
C LEU A 321 0.29 0.18 7.39
N LEU A 322 -1.04 0.12 7.30
CA LEU A 322 -1.78 -1.13 7.18
C LEU A 322 -1.38 -1.95 5.95
N ARG A 323 -1.38 -1.33 4.75
CA ARG A 323 -1.05 -1.99 3.47
C ARG A 323 -0.74 -0.97 2.37
N ASN A 324 -0.40 -1.47 1.18
CA ASN A 324 -0.17 -0.69 -0.04
C ASN A 324 1.09 0.21 0.02
N ARG A 325 1.37 0.98 -1.05
CA ARG A 325 2.56 1.85 -1.15
C ARG A 325 2.33 3.21 -0.50
N GLN A 326 3.23 3.61 0.39
CA GLN A 326 3.08 4.84 1.18
C GLN A 326 4.41 5.58 1.33
N PHE A 327 4.38 6.91 1.30
CA PHE A 327 5.56 7.75 1.45
C PHE A 327 5.35 8.85 2.49
N TYR A 328 6.26 8.95 3.44
CA TYR A 328 6.24 9.95 4.51
C TYR A 328 7.51 10.79 4.42
N ARG A 329 7.38 12.11 4.39
CA ARG A 329 8.50 13.03 4.23
C ARG A 329 8.45 14.14 5.27
N GLU A 330 9.57 14.36 5.96
CA GLU A 330 9.70 15.47 6.93
C GLU A 330 8.57 15.45 7.97
N CYS A 331 8.16 14.26 8.40
CA CYS A 331 7.09 14.07 9.38
C CYS A 331 7.64 13.85 10.79
N ASP A 332 6.84 14.18 11.80
CA ASP A 332 7.14 13.92 13.20
C ASP A 332 6.25 12.82 13.75
N ILE A 333 6.82 11.72 14.25
CA ILE A 333 6.09 10.55 14.72
C ILE A 333 6.43 10.31 16.19
N TYR A 334 5.41 10.25 17.05
CA TYR A 334 5.56 10.07 18.49
C TYR A 334 4.92 8.75 18.92
N GLY A 335 5.55 8.01 19.84
CA GLY A 335 4.91 6.83 20.42
C GLY A 335 5.79 6.03 21.36
N THR A 336 5.26 4.88 21.81
CA THR A 336 5.89 4.02 22.82
C THR A 336 6.08 2.59 22.31
N ILE A 337 5.00 1.81 22.27
CA ILE A 337 4.98 0.40 21.88
C ILE A 337 4.43 0.29 20.46
N ASP A 338 5.15 -0.38 19.58
CA ASP A 338 4.75 -0.74 18.23
C ASP A 338 4.18 0.45 17.44
N PHE A 339 4.69 1.65 17.69
CA PHE A 339 4.00 2.87 17.28
C PHE A 339 4.11 3.16 15.78
N ILE A 340 4.89 2.38 15.04
CA ILE A 340 4.86 2.26 13.57
C ILE A 340 4.65 0.78 13.22
N PHE A 341 3.44 0.39 12.81
CA PHE A 341 3.09 -1.02 12.61
C PHE A 341 2.23 -1.25 11.37
N GLY A 342 2.07 -2.52 10.96
CA GLY A 342 1.30 -2.92 9.78
C GLY A 342 2.13 -3.67 8.72
N ASP A 343 1.61 -3.78 7.49
CA ASP A 343 2.23 -4.52 6.39
C ASP A 343 2.22 -3.74 5.05
N ALA A 344 2.34 -2.41 5.11
CA ALA A 344 2.56 -1.59 3.91
C ALA A 344 3.97 -1.77 3.33
N ALA A 345 4.13 -1.37 2.07
CA ALA A 345 5.43 -0.97 1.53
C ALA A 345 5.58 0.54 1.80
N ALA A 346 6.34 0.90 2.83
CA ALA A 346 6.42 2.28 3.30
C ALA A 346 7.85 2.78 3.42
N VAL A 347 8.09 4.02 2.96
CA VAL A 347 9.36 4.72 3.19
C VAL A 347 9.09 5.98 4.00
N LEU A 348 9.76 6.10 5.13
CA LEU A 348 9.77 7.28 6.00
C LEU A 348 11.11 7.99 5.80
N GLN A 349 11.10 9.10 5.06
CA GLN A 349 12.29 9.80 4.63
C GLN A 349 12.43 11.15 5.33
N LYS A 350 13.59 11.40 5.96
CA LYS A 350 13.84 12.63 6.72
C LYS A 350 12.80 12.94 7.79
N CYS A 351 12.25 11.90 8.42
CA CYS A 351 11.31 12.05 9.52
C CYS A 351 12.05 12.20 10.85
N ASN A 352 11.38 12.80 11.84
CA ASN A 352 11.78 12.73 13.24
C ASN A 352 10.88 11.70 13.95
N ILE A 353 11.51 10.77 14.65
CA ILE A 353 10.87 9.69 15.38
C ILE A 353 11.18 9.91 16.86
N TYR A 354 10.16 10.28 17.62
CA TYR A 354 10.24 10.64 19.03
C TYR A 354 9.66 9.52 19.89
N VAL A 355 10.56 8.82 20.59
CA VAL A 355 10.16 7.77 21.53
C VAL A 355 9.73 8.41 22.84
N GLN A 356 8.51 8.11 23.28
CA GLN A 356 7.93 8.65 24.50
C GLN A 356 8.19 7.73 25.72
N ASN A 357 7.94 8.25 26.91
CA ASN A 357 7.94 7.44 28.13
C ASN A 357 6.70 6.53 28.15
N PRO A 358 6.84 5.20 28.24
CA PRO A 358 5.71 4.28 28.28
C PRO A 358 5.09 4.22 29.68
N ALA A 359 4.04 3.41 29.84
CA ALA A 359 3.53 3.13 31.18
C ALA A 359 4.58 2.35 32.00
N HIS A 360 4.47 2.42 33.33
CA HIS A 360 5.43 1.79 34.23
C HIS A 360 5.61 0.29 33.94
N GLY A 361 6.88 -0.14 33.81
CA GLY A 361 7.25 -1.53 33.55
C GLY A 361 7.17 -1.97 32.09
N GLN A 362 6.75 -1.09 31.18
CA GLN A 362 6.76 -1.35 29.74
C GLN A 362 8.10 -0.99 29.09
N GLN A 363 8.31 -1.51 27.89
CA GLN A 363 9.46 -1.24 27.03
C GLN A 363 8.97 -0.65 25.71
N ASN A 364 9.78 0.17 25.06
CA ASN A 364 9.42 0.80 23.79
C ASN A 364 9.87 -0.03 22.60
N THR A 365 9.04 -0.06 21.56
CA THR A 365 9.35 -0.64 20.25
C THR A 365 8.92 0.33 19.16
N ILE A 366 9.86 0.75 18.32
CA ILE A 366 9.56 1.71 17.27
C ILE A 366 8.72 1.08 16.18
N THR A 367 9.11 -0.11 15.73
CA THR A 367 8.43 -0.81 14.62
C THR A 367 7.89 -2.17 15.01
N ALA A 368 6.73 -2.52 14.44
CA ALA A 368 6.15 -3.85 14.48
C ALA A 368 5.61 -4.24 13.10
N GLN A 369 6.49 -4.72 12.23
CA GLN A 369 6.15 -5.01 10.85
C GLN A 369 5.51 -6.42 10.72
N GLY A 370 4.42 -6.48 9.98
CA GLY A 370 3.47 -7.60 9.93
C GLY A 370 3.50 -8.45 8.65
N ARG A 371 4.62 -8.51 7.92
CA ARG A 371 4.72 -9.30 6.69
C ARG A 371 4.62 -10.80 6.96
N THR A 372 3.68 -11.45 6.30
CA THR A 372 3.39 -12.89 6.44
C THR A 372 3.85 -13.74 5.25
N ASP A 373 4.08 -13.14 4.08
CA ASP A 373 4.50 -13.83 2.86
C ASP A 373 5.90 -13.34 2.42
N PRO A 374 6.88 -14.23 2.21
CA PRO A 374 8.22 -13.84 1.77
C PRO A 374 8.23 -13.12 0.41
N ASN A 375 7.23 -13.39 -0.44
CA ASN A 375 7.12 -12.80 -1.78
C ASN A 375 6.41 -11.44 -1.78
N ALA A 376 5.80 -11.04 -0.65
CA ALA A 376 5.18 -9.73 -0.55
C ALA A 376 6.26 -8.63 -0.61
N PRO A 377 6.11 -7.61 -1.49
CA PRO A 377 7.06 -6.51 -1.61
C PRO A 377 6.90 -5.47 -0.49
N THR A 378 6.36 -5.86 0.66
CA THR A 378 6.04 -4.99 1.80
C THR A 378 7.19 -4.93 2.81
N GLY A 379 7.18 -3.91 3.66
CA GLY A 379 8.26 -3.63 4.59
C GLY A 379 8.35 -2.14 4.89
N PHE A 380 9.05 -1.81 5.97
CA PHE A 380 9.27 -0.43 6.38
C PHE A 380 10.73 -0.06 6.13
N VAL A 381 10.95 1.04 5.42
CA VAL A 381 12.27 1.64 5.27
C VAL A 381 12.28 3.00 5.95
N ILE A 382 13.09 3.13 6.98
CA ILE A 382 13.36 4.37 7.68
C ILE A 382 14.65 4.92 7.09
N HIS A 383 14.55 6.01 6.33
CA HIS A 383 15.64 6.53 5.50
C HIS A 383 16.00 7.96 5.91
N ASN A 384 17.28 8.20 6.23
CA ASN A 384 17.82 9.52 6.53
C ASN A 384 17.01 10.27 7.59
N SER A 385 16.54 9.54 8.59
CA SER A 385 15.63 10.02 9.63
C SER A 385 16.34 10.06 10.98
N ARG A 386 15.73 10.71 11.97
CA ARG A 386 16.28 10.83 13.32
C ARG A 386 15.41 10.09 14.32
N VAL A 387 16.03 9.28 15.17
CA VAL A 387 15.39 8.60 16.30
C VAL A 387 15.95 9.14 17.60
N THR A 388 15.10 9.74 18.43
CA THR A 388 15.45 10.37 19.72
C THR A 388 14.37 10.11 20.75
N GLY A 389 14.69 10.24 22.03
CA GLY A 389 13.69 10.23 23.10
C GLY A 389 13.05 11.61 23.32
N THR A 390 11.83 11.66 23.84
CA THR A 390 11.29 12.90 24.43
C THR A 390 12.08 13.27 25.68
N ALA A 391 11.97 14.53 26.13
CA ALA A 391 12.66 15.01 27.32
C ALA A 391 12.39 14.13 28.55
N ASP A 392 11.13 13.71 28.73
CA ASP A 392 10.72 12.86 29.85
C ASP A 392 11.37 11.46 29.79
N LEU A 393 11.46 10.86 28.60
CA LEU A 393 12.13 9.57 28.42
C LEU A 393 13.64 9.69 28.69
N ILE A 394 14.27 10.75 28.18
CA ILE A 394 15.71 11.01 28.43
C ILE A 394 15.96 11.16 29.94
N GLY A 395 15.07 11.83 30.65
CA GLY A 395 15.12 11.99 32.11
C GLY A 395 15.07 10.67 32.91
N THR A 396 14.66 9.56 32.30
CA THR A 396 14.68 8.23 32.94
C THR A 396 16.08 7.62 33.04
N ASN A 397 17.11 8.28 32.48
CA ASN A 397 18.51 7.84 32.53
C ASN A 397 18.72 6.38 32.09
N GLY A 398 17.96 5.93 31.09
CA GLY A 398 18.09 4.59 30.51
C GLY A 398 17.37 3.48 31.27
N SER A 399 16.49 3.80 32.23
CA SER A 399 15.69 2.77 32.93
C SER A 399 14.62 2.12 32.03
N VAL A 400 14.27 2.77 30.91
CA VAL A 400 13.32 2.25 29.92
C VAL A 400 14.08 1.74 28.69
N SER A 401 14.03 0.43 28.46
CA SER A 401 14.59 -0.16 27.24
C SER A 401 13.81 0.27 26.01
N THR A 402 14.50 0.68 24.96
CA THR A 402 13.92 1.03 23.66
C THR A 402 14.57 0.24 22.54
N PHE A 403 13.75 -0.34 21.66
CA PHE A 403 14.20 -1.14 20.52
C PHE A 403 13.74 -0.55 19.18
N LEU A 404 14.53 -0.75 18.14
CA LEU A 404 14.19 -0.42 16.74
C LEU A 404 12.92 -1.13 16.27
N GLY A 405 12.65 -2.32 16.80
CA GLY A 405 11.39 -3.01 16.58
C GLY A 405 11.35 -4.45 17.04
N ARG A 406 10.25 -5.11 16.69
CA ARG A 406 10.00 -6.54 16.91
C ARG A 406 9.17 -7.15 15.76
N PRO A 407 9.34 -8.44 15.44
CA PRO A 407 8.66 -9.07 14.30
C PRO A 407 7.22 -9.45 14.66
N TRP A 408 6.24 -8.63 14.28
CA TRP A 408 4.82 -8.98 14.54
C TRP A 408 4.39 -10.24 13.77
N LYS A 409 5.00 -10.48 12.59
CA LYS A 409 4.79 -11.68 11.78
C LYS A 409 6.11 -12.26 11.27
N ASP A 410 6.07 -13.52 10.85
CA ASP A 410 7.25 -14.36 10.59
C ASP A 410 8.24 -13.80 9.56
N TYR A 411 7.79 -13.02 8.58
CA TYR A 411 8.63 -12.46 7.52
C TYR A 411 8.86 -10.96 7.69
N ALA A 412 8.69 -10.44 8.90
CA ALA A 412 8.80 -9.01 9.21
C ALA A 412 10.03 -8.38 8.54
N ARG A 413 9.84 -7.25 7.86
CA ARG A 413 10.92 -6.56 7.13
C ARG A 413 11.02 -5.10 7.49
N VAL A 414 12.13 -4.71 8.11
CA VAL A 414 12.40 -3.33 8.53
C VAL A 414 13.85 -2.98 8.24
N VAL A 415 14.08 -1.81 7.63
CA VAL A 415 15.42 -1.30 7.31
C VAL A 415 15.58 0.10 7.87
N PHE A 416 16.59 0.32 8.71
CA PHE A 416 17.05 1.66 9.11
C PHE A 416 18.30 2.02 8.34
N ALA A 417 18.20 2.97 7.41
CA ALA A 417 19.28 3.38 6.53
C ALA A 417 19.62 4.87 6.72
N MET A 418 20.89 5.17 6.98
CA MET A 418 21.44 6.51 7.11
C MET A 418 20.75 7.34 8.21
N CYS A 419 20.22 6.68 9.23
CA CYS A 419 19.52 7.32 10.31
C CYS A 419 20.47 7.76 11.43
N PHE A 420 20.11 8.85 12.11
CA PHE A 420 20.67 9.16 13.41
C PHE A 420 19.90 8.40 14.48
N LEU A 421 20.58 7.52 15.22
CA LEU A 421 20.06 6.75 16.34
C LEU A 421 20.68 7.26 17.64
N ASP A 422 19.88 7.89 18.50
CA ASP A 422 20.35 8.38 19.78
C ASP A 422 20.62 7.24 20.79
N GLY A 423 21.30 7.54 21.89
CA GLY A 423 21.78 6.55 22.87
C GLY A 423 20.70 5.80 23.66
N LEU A 424 19.41 6.08 23.43
CA LEU A 424 18.31 5.33 24.05
C LEU A 424 18.12 3.92 23.47
N ILE A 425 18.66 3.66 22.28
CA ILE A 425 18.50 2.36 21.62
C ILE A 425 19.32 1.31 22.38
N ASP A 426 18.62 0.28 22.85
CA ASP A 426 19.23 -0.87 23.53
C ASP A 426 20.29 -1.50 22.60
N PRO A 427 21.48 -1.89 23.10
CA PRO A 427 22.54 -2.48 22.27
C PRO A 427 22.08 -3.69 21.45
N ARG A 428 21.10 -4.46 21.95
CA ARG A 428 20.48 -5.58 21.22
C ARG A 428 19.79 -5.11 19.94
N GLY A 429 19.30 -3.87 19.91
CA GLY A 429 18.63 -3.19 18.80
C GLY A 429 17.21 -3.67 18.53
N TRP A 430 16.99 -4.98 18.57
CA TRP A 430 15.72 -5.62 18.21
C TRP A 430 15.25 -6.54 19.34
N MET A 431 13.93 -6.62 19.53
CA MET A 431 13.31 -7.41 20.60
C MET A 431 12.49 -8.57 20.02
N PRO A 432 12.51 -9.76 20.62
CA PRO A 432 11.58 -10.83 20.27
C PRO A 432 10.12 -10.38 20.40
N PHE A 433 9.29 -10.77 19.44
CA PHE A 433 7.85 -10.73 19.66
C PHE A 433 7.44 -11.97 20.48
N PRO A 434 6.55 -11.86 21.49
CA PRO A 434 6.13 -13.00 22.28
C PRO A 434 5.64 -14.18 21.43
N GLY A 435 6.22 -15.35 21.62
CA GLY A 435 5.88 -16.56 20.86
C GLY A 435 6.52 -16.66 19.45
N SER A 436 7.29 -15.67 19.01
CA SER A 436 7.99 -15.75 17.72
C SER A 436 9.20 -16.68 17.79
N SER A 437 9.34 -17.53 16.76
CA SER A 437 10.51 -18.37 16.51
C SER A 437 11.15 -18.10 15.14
N ALA A 438 10.59 -17.17 14.36
CA ALA A 438 10.92 -16.91 12.95
C ALA A 438 12.14 -15.98 12.76
N PHE A 439 13.13 -16.09 13.64
CA PHE A 439 14.32 -15.22 13.62
C PHE A 439 15.22 -15.44 12.40
N ASP A 440 15.01 -16.53 11.67
CA ASP A 440 15.65 -16.91 10.41
C ASP A 440 14.91 -16.40 9.16
N ARG A 441 13.63 -16.03 9.30
CA ARG A 441 12.74 -15.65 8.19
C ARG A 441 12.48 -14.16 8.08
N LEU A 442 12.62 -13.42 9.19
CA LEU A 442 12.57 -11.96 9.19
C LEU A 442 13.75 -11.37 8.39
N TYR A 443 13.64 -10.09 8.02
CA TYR A 443 14.72 -9.31 7.44
C TYR A 443 14.79 -7.96 8.14
N PHE A 444 15.63 -7.86 9.17
CA PHE A 444 15.91 -6.62 9.88
C PHE A 444 17.30 -6.14 9.53
N ALA A 445 17.40 -4.91 9.03
CA ALA A 445 18.66 -4.40 8.52
C ALA A 445 18.98 -2.98 8.99
N GLU A 446 20.28 -2.73 9.17
CA GLU A 446 20.84 -1.42 9.46
C GLU A 446 21.94 -1.07 8.45
N TYR A 447 21.95 0.16 7.95
CA TYR A 447 22.92 0.62 6.96
C TYR A 447 23.38 2.05 7.23
N LYS A 448 24.68 2.25 7.45
CA LYS A 448 25.32 3.58 7.65
C LYS A 448 24.57 4.49 8.64
N ASN A 449 23.96 3.90 9.68
CA ASN A 449 23.38 4.68 10.77
C ASN A 449 24.51 5.33 11.60
N ASN A 450 24.21 6.45 12.25
CA ASN A 450 25.15 7.17 13.12
C ASN A 450 24.49 7.57 14.44
N GLY A 451 25.27 8.13 15.36
CA GLY A 451 24.80 8.45 16.72
C GLY A 451 25.14 7.35 17.73
N LYS A 452 24.88 7.60 19.01
CA LYS A 452 25.30 6.72 20.11
C LYS A 452 24.57 5.36 20.11
N GLY A 453 23.37 5.30 19.57
CA GLY A 453 22.57 4.06 19.45
C GLY A 453 22.87 3.25 18.20
N ALA A 454 23.75 3.72 17.31
CA ALA A 454 24.01 3.08 16.02
C ALA A 454 25.09 1.99 16.05
N ASP A 455 25.79 1.79 17.17
CA ASP A 455 26.76 0.69 17.28
C ASP A 455 26.04 -0.67 17.15
N ALA A 456 26.37 -1.40 16.09
CA ALA A 456 25.78 -2.69 15.77
C ALA A 456 26.52 -3.89 16.42
N SER A 457 27.64 -3.67 17.11
CA SER A 457 28.47 -4.75 17.66
C SER A 457 27.71 -5.64 18.67
N GLY A 458 26.85 -5.01 19.48
CA GLY A 458 26.02 -5.63 20.51
C GLY A 458 24.67 -6.17 20.04
N ARG A 459 24.37 -6.10 18.74
CA ARG A 459 23.07 -6.49 18.19
C ARG A 459 22.82 -7.99 18.32
N VAL A 460 21.53 -8.34 18.34
CA VAL A 460 21.04 -9.72 18.28
C VAL A 460 21.74 -10.53 17.18
N LYS A 461 21.93 -11.82 17.42
CA LYS A 461 22.60 -12.75 16.48
C LYS A 461 21.59 -13.57 15.66
N TRP A 462 20.42 -13.00 15.39
CA TRP A 462 19.39 -13.66 14.59
C TRP A 462 19.85 -13.82 13.14
N PRO A 463 19.60 -14.96 12.47
CA PRO A 463 20.02 -15.15 11.09
C PRO A 463 19.40 -14.13 10.12
N GLY A 464 18.18 -13.65 10.40
CA GLY A 464 17.50 -12.60 9.63
C GLY A 464 17.90 -11.16 9.99
N TYR A 465 18.84 -10.97 10.91
CA TYR A 465 19.41 -9.65 11.20
C TYR A 465 20.65 -9.40 10.34
N HIS A 466 20.74 -8.22 9.74
CA HIS A 466 21.79 -7.86 8.80
C HIS A 466 22.36 -6.46 9.08
N VAL A 467 23.68 -6.34 9.05
CA VAL A 467 24.36 -5.06 8.88
C VAL A 467 24.74 -4.96 7.41
N LEU A 468 24.08 -4.09 6.66
CA LEU A 468 24.36 -3.93 5.23
C LEU A 468 25.67 -3.18 5.07
N THR A 469 26.52 -3.66 4.16
CA THR A 469 27.84 -3.06 3.89
C THR A 469 28.01 -2.61 2.44
N SER A 470 27.16 -3.10 1.53
CA SER A 470 27.15 -2.72 0.11
C SER A 470 26.12 -1.61 -0.14
N ASP A 471 26.56 -0.58 -0.85
CA ASP A 471 25.71 0.52 -1.32
C ASP A 471 24.66 -0.02 -2.32
N GLU A 472 25.01 -1.03 -3.14
CA GLU A 472 24.11 -1.66 -4.11
C GLU A 472 22.97 -2.45 -3.46
N GLU A 473 23.25 -3.15 -2.35
CA GLU A 473 22.25 -3.86 -1.55
C GLU A 473 21.33 -2.86 -0.85
N ALA A 474 21.92 -1.86 -0.19
CA ALA A 474 21.16 -0.82 0.49
C ALA A 474 20.24 -0.07 -0.48
N GLU A 475 20.72 0.25 -1.69
CA GLU A 475 19.95 1.00 -2.70
C GLU A 475 18.65 0.29 -3.11
N GLN A 476 18.49 -1.02 -2.91
CA GLN A 476 17.20 -1.72 -3.13
C GLN A 476 16.07 -1.18 -2.24
N TYR A 477 16.43 -0.56 -1.12
CA TYR A 477 15.51 0.07 -0.17
C TYR A 477 15.32 1.57 -0.42
N SER A 478 15.86 2.12 -1.53
CA SER A 478 15.59 3.51 -1.91
C SER A 478 14.14 3.75 -2.31
N VAL A 479 13.67 4.99 -2.27
CA VAL A 479 12.30 5.34 -2.64
C VAL A 479 11.98 4.91 -4.08
N GLY A 480 12.94 5.09 -4.99
CA GLY A 480 12.82 4.75 -6.40
C GLY A 480 12.70 3.25 -6.64
N LYS A 481 13.45 2.41 -5.93
CA LYS A 481 13.39 0.95 -6.12
C LYS A 481 12.30 0.29 -5.29
N PHE A 482 12.18 0.65 -4.02
CA PHE A 482 11.29 -0.02 -3.07
C PHE A 482 9.82 0.33 -3.31
N LEU A 483 9.52 1.59 -3.65
CA LEU A 483 8.14 2.05 -3.87
C LEU A 483 7.79 2.26 -5.34
N ASP A 484 8.75 2.09 -6.26
CA ASP A 484 8.65 2.67 -7.60
C ASP A 484 8.32 4.17 -7.51
N GLY A 485 8.88 4.87 -6.51
CA GLY A 485 8.43 6.22 -6.11
C GLY A 485 8.55 7.27 -7.20
N SER A 486 9.51 7.10 -8.11
CA SER A 486 9.72 8.01 -9.25
C SER A 486 8.54 8.04 -10.23
N SER A 487 7.67 7.04 -10.24
CA SER A 487 6.52 6.98 -11.15
C SER A 487 5.29 7.75 -10.65
N TRP A 488 5.23 8.10 -9.36
CA TRP A 488 4.00 8.65 -8.75
C TRP A 488 4.20 9.75 -7.71
N ILE A 489 5.33 9.82 -7.00
CA ILE A 489 5.57 10.91 -6.03
C ILE A 489 5.72 12.29 -6.72
N PRO A 490 6.39 12.43 -7.89
CA PRO A 490 6.53 13.73 -8.54
C PRO A 490 5.21 14.46 -8.82
N THR A 491 4.12 13.75 -9.11
CA THR A 491 2.80 14.33 -9.41
C THR A 491 2.13 14.97 -8.17
N THR A 492 2.66 14.71 -6.98
CA THR A 492 2.22 15.34 -5.73
C THR A 492 2.93 16.68 -5.46
N GLY A 493 4.01 16.96 -6.20
CA GLY A 493 4.94 18.06 -5.94
C GLY A 493 5.90 17.81 -4.77
N VAL A 494 5.64 16.83 -3.88
CA VAL A 494 6.40 16.62 -2.63
C VAL A 494 7.86 16.30 -2.90
N PRO A 495 8.81 16.99 -2.26
CA PRO A 495 10.23 16.72 -2.45
C PRO A 495 10.57 15.32 -1.92
N PHE A 496 11.32 14.55 -2.72
CA PHE A 496 11.83 13.25 -2.29
C PHE A 496 13.20 12.99 -2.88
N ASN A 497 13.99 12.20 -2.18
CA ASN A 497 15.21 11.61 -2.71
C ASN A 497 14.87 10.22 -3.23
N SER A 498 14.94 10.04 -4.55
CA SER A 498 14.63 8.75 -5.20
C SER A 498 15.65 7.67 -4.82
N ARG A 499 16.93 8.02 -4.78
CA ARG A 499 18.03 7.15 -4.35
C ARG A 499 18.34 7.31 -2.86
N LEU A 500 19.09 6.38 -2.28
CA LEU A 500 19.64 6.56 -0.93
C LEU A 500 20.75 7.62 -0.89
N PHE A 501 21.53 7.75 -1.97
CA PHE A 501 22.69 8.62 -2.09
C PHE A 501 22.67 9.46 -3.36
#